data_AF-A0A954N5V4-F1
#
_entry.id   AF-A0A954N5V4-F1
#
_cell.length_a   1.000
_cell.length_b   1.000
_cell.length_c   1.000
_cell.angle_alpha   90.00
_cell.angle_beta   90.00
_cell.angle_gamma   90.00
#
_symmetry.space_group_name_H-M   'P 1'
#
loop_
_entity.id
_entity.type
_entity.pdbx_description
1 polymer ?
#
loop_
_entity_poly.entity_id
_entity_poly.type
_entity_poly.pdbx_seq_one_letter_code
_entity_poly.pdbx_strand_id
1 'polypeptide(L)'
;PEFQTATIGPAGERLVRYATISHDGRHAGRGGSGAVLGSKNIKAIAVRGTHRVTWADPAALVTKARELSEKSFGPATAKYRELGTASNLLAFNRLNVLPTRNFQQGSFPNAVAISPEELNTARERTRTSCAACTIGCEHLYRLNDGRKSVRLEYENLFALGPLCGIDDPETVLQASRLCDEAGLDTISAGGTIAFAMECAEKGLLDAPWLRFGDRHALLHSLELIISGTDLGRLLANGSRAMALEIGQDTIRFAPQVKGLELPGYEPRGLQTMALGFAVGTRGADHNRSGAYEIDFSDAVDRRDVTPESVHLAVETEDKAALLDSLILCKFLRGVFDDFYEESASILRLVTGWDVTANELHQS
;
A
#
# COMPACT_ATOMS: atom_id res chain seq x y z
N PRO A 1 -18.06 2.11 21.70
CA PRO A 1 -18.24 3.58 21.53
C PRO A 1 -19.11 3.88 20.31
N GLU A 2 -19.97 4.89 20.36
CA GLU A 2 -20.86 5.28 19.24
C GLU A 2 -20.16 6.16 18.17
N PHE A 3 -18.88 6.50 18.36
CA PHE A 3 -18.09 7.29 17.43
C PHE A 3 -17.12 6.39 16.65
N GLN A 4 -16.95 6.71 15.36
CA GLN A 4 -15.84 6.26 14.53
C GLN A 4 -14.75 7.35 14.56
N THR A 5 -13.49 6.95 14.69
CA THR A 5 -12.37 7.91 14.82
C THR A 5 -11.33 7.71 13.74
N ALA A 6 -10.90 8.81 13.12
CA ALA A 6 -9.66 8.88 12.35
C ALA A 6 -8.61 9.61 13.19
N THR A 7 -7.44 9.03 13.40
CA THR A 7 -6.42 9.53 14.34
C THR A 7 -5.03 9.56 13.69
N ILE A 8 -4.16 10.42 14.21
CA ILE A 8 -2.72 10.35 13.93
C ILE A 8 -2.00 9.70 15.11
N GLY A 9 -0.92 8.98 14.85
CA GLY A 9 -0.01 8.49 15.89
C GLY A 9 1.10 9.51 16.20
N PRO A 10 2.07 9.14 17.05
CA PRO A 10 3.26 9.94 17.36
C PRO A 10 4.03 10.44 16.12
N ALA A 11 4.04 9.69 15.02
CA ALA A 11 4.69 10.12 13.79
C ALA A 11 4.04 11.38 13.19
N GLY A 12 2.70 11.47 13.25
CA GLY A 12 1.97 12.65 12.81
C GLY A 12 2.24 13.85 13.73
N GLU A 13 2.24 13.65 15.05
CA GLU A 13 2.56 14.69 16.05
C GLU A 13 3.97 15.26 15.85
N ARG A 14 4.91 14.43 15.41
CA ARG A 14 6.30 14.79 15.12
C ARG A 14 6.56 15.22 13.68
N LEU A 15 5.52 15.34 12.86
CA LEU A 15 5.61 15.79 11.47
C LEU A 15 6.51 14.92 10.57
N VAL A 16 6.57 13.61 10.84
CA VAL A 16 7.24 12.67 9.93
C VAL A 16 6.60 12.78 8.56
N ARG A 17 7.37 13.02 7.48
CA ARG A 17 6.82 13.41 6.17
C ARG A 17 5.93 12.34 5.53
N TYR A 18 6.05 11.10 5.96
CA TYR A 18 5.24 9.96 5.55
C TYR A 18 4.38 9.43 6.71
N ALA A 19 3.97 10.31 7.62
CA ALA A 19 2.98 10.00 8.64
C ALA A 19 1.57 9.85 8.04
N THR A 20 0.78 8.99 8.66
CA THR A 20 -0.53 8.54 8.15
C THR A 20 -1.66 8.93 9.09
N ILE A 21 -2.88 8.78 8.58
CA ILE A 21 -4.11 8.88 9.38
C ILE A 21 -4.70 7.47 9.47
N SER A 22 -4.95 6.98 10.68
CA SER A 22 -5.47 5.63 10.94
C SER A 22 -6.93 5.67 11.39
N HIS A 23 -7.72 4.71 10.93
CA HIS A 23 -9.08 4.42 11.39
C HIS A 23 -9.21 2.92 11.61
N ASP A 24 -9.28 2.47 12.86
CA ASP A 24 -9.37 1.04 13.20
C ASP A 24 -8.24 0.21 12.55
N GLY A 25 -7.01 0.73 12.67
CA GLY A 25 -5.80 0.16 12.06
C GLY A 25 -5.73 0.30 10.53
N ARG A 26 -6.72 0.91 9.85
CA ARG A 26 -6.71 1.15 8.40
C ARG A 26 -6.15 2.52 8.11
N HIS A 27 -5.28 2.65 7.11
CA HIS A 27 -4.53 3.88 6.91
C HIS A 27 -4.90 4.60 5.61
N ALA A 28 -5.15 5.91 5.72
CA ALA A 28 -4.87 6.83 4.62
C ALA A 28 -3.34 7.02 4.58
N GLY A 29 -2.69 6.08 3.91
CA GLY A 29 -1.35 5.64 4.28
C GLY A 29 -0.17 6.34 3.63
N ARG A 30 -0.36 7.20 2.62
CA ARG A 30 0.78 7.74 1.84
C ARG A 30 0.67 9.24 1.62
N GLY A 31 1.82 9.89 1.39
CA GLY A 31 1.89 11.32 1.07
C GLY A 31 1.81 12.27 2.26
N GLY A 32 1.92 11.77 3.50
CA GLY A 32 2.13 12.63 4.68
C GLY A 32 0.89 13.32 5.23
N SER A 33 -0.31 12.81 4.95
CA SER A 33 -1.57 13.38 5.47
C SER A 33 -1.60 13.46 7.01
N GLY A 34 -0.96 12.52 7.71
CA GLY A 34 -0.83 12.53 9.16
C GLY A 34 0.01 13.69 9.68
N ALA A 35 1.10 14.04 8.98
CA ALA A 35 1.92 15.21 9.34
C ALA A 35 1.16 16.52 9.09
N VAL A 36 0.31 16.57 8.06
CA VAL A 36 -0.56 17.74 7.83
C VAL A 36 -1.51 17.94 9.01
N LEU A 37 -2.16 16.88 9.50
CA LEU A 37 -3.01 16.97 10.70
C LEU A 37 -2.20 17.35 11.95
N GLY A 38 -1.03 16.75 12.14
CA GLY A 38 -0.13 17.08 13.25
C GLY A 38 0.31 18.54 13.25
N SER A 39 0.63 19.10 12.08
CA SER A 39 1.01 20.52 11.93
C SER A 39 -0.09 21.49 12.34
N LYS A 40 -1.34 21.02 12.33
CA LYS A 40 -2.53 21.76 12.76
C LYS A 40 -2.91 21.47 14.21
N ASN A 41 -2.09 20.71 14.94
CA ASN A 41 -2.38 20.21 16.29
C ASN A 41 -3.70 19.42 16.39
N ILE A 42 -4.05 18.68 15.32
CA ILE A 42 -5.26 17.84 15.29
C ILE A 42 -4.87 16.38 15.53
N LYS A 43 -5.16 15.85 16.73
CA LYS A 43 -4.89 14.45 17.09
C LYS A 43 -5.87 13.46 16.45
N ALA A 44 -7.13 13.84 16.39
CA ALA A 44 -8.21 12.95 15.96
C ALA A 44 -9.41 13.73 15.44
N ILE A 45 -10.15 13.09 14.54
CA ILE A 45 -11.50 13.48 14.11
C ILE A 45 -12.42 12.33 14.51
N ALA A 46 -13.42 12.63 15.35
CA ALA A 46 -14.42 11.66 15.79
C ALA A 46 -15.78 12.01 15.20
N VAL A 47 -16.41 11.04 14.54
CA VAL A 47 -17.69 11.23 13.85
C VAL A 47 -18.71 10.21 14.37
N ARG A 48 -19.91 10.68 14.69
CA ARG A 48 -21.08 9.85 14.96
C ARG A 48 -22.20 10.30 14.04
N GLY A 49 -22.70 9.37 13.23
CA GLY A 49 -23.86 9.60 12.35
C GLY A 49 -25.03 8.73 12.79
N THR A 50 -26.20 9.34 12.96
CA THR A 50 -27.48 8.64 13.21
C THR A 50 -28.51 8.89 12.11
N HIS A 51 -28.20 9.79 11.17
CA HIS A 51 -29.05 10.11 10.04
C HIS A 51 -28.95 9.02 8.96
N ARG A 52 -30.10 8.62 8.42
CA ARG A 52 -30.15 7.76 7.24
C ARG A 52 -29.98 8.62 5.99
N VAL A 53 -29.13 8.17 5.07
CA VAL A 53 -29.04 8.74 3.73
C VAL A 53 -30.22 8.27 2.88
N THR A 54 -30.71 9.13 2.00
CA THR A 54 -31.74 8.79 1.01
C THR A 54 -31.08 8.40 -0.30
N TRP A 55 -31.59 7.35 -0.94
CA TRP A 55 -31.14 6.90 -2.26
C TRP A 55 -32.25 7.14 -3.28
N ALA A 56 -31.89 7.40 -4.53
CA ALA A 56 -32.87 7.66 -5.59
C ALA A 56 -33.75 6.43 -5.89
N ASP A 57 -33.17 5.22 -5.91
CA ASP A 57 -33.91 3.97 -6.02
C ASP A 57 -33.39 2.91 -5.02
N PRO A 58 -33.94 2.88 -3.80
CA PRO A 58 -33.51 1.95 -2.76
C PRO A 58 -33.71 0.47 -3.11
N ALA A 59 -34.77 0.14 -3.85
CA ALA A 59 -35.12 -1.26 -4.12
C ALA A 59 -34.16 -1.87 -5.14
N ALA A 60 -33.92 -1.15 -6.24
CA ALA A 60 -32.96 -1.58 -7.25
C ALA A 60 -31.52 -1.54 -6.73
N LEU A 61 -31.17 -0.55 -5.88
CA LEU A 61 -29.83 -0.51 -5.26
C LEU A 61 -29.56 -1.73 -4.37
N VAL A 62 -30.54 -2.18 -3.58
CA VAL A 62 -30.41 -3.40 -2.76
C VAL A 62 -30.21 -4.64 -3.64
N THR A 63 -30.94 -4.76 -4.75
CA THR A 63 -30.74 -5.84 -5.72
C THR A 63 -29.32 -5.80 -6.30
N LYS A 64 -28.87 -4.62 -6.76
CA LYS A 64 -27.53 -4.45 -7.33
C LYS A 64 -26.42 -4.76 -6.31
N ALA A 65 -26.60 -4.36 -5.05
CA ALA A 65 -25.65 -4.67 -3.99
C ALA A 65 -25.57 -6.18 -3.69
N ARG A 66 -26.69 -6.91 -3.78
CA ARG A 66 -26.70 -8.38 -3.64
C ARG A 66 -25.99 -9.06 -4.80
N GLU A 67 -26.26 -8.64 -6.04
CA GLU A 67 -25.55 -9.14 -7.21
C GLU A 67 -24.03 -8.96 -7.08
N LEU A 68 -23.60 -7.74 -6.72
CA LEU A 68 -22.17 -7.45 -6.54
C LEU A 68 -21.57 -8.28 -5.39
N SER A 69 -22.32 -8.46 -4.30
CA SER A 69 -21.93 -9.33 -3.19
C SER A 69 -21.73 -10.77 -3.65
N GLU A 70 -22.67 -11.34 -4.41
CA GLU A 70 -22.57 -12.70 -4.94
C GLU A 70 -21.37 -12.84 -5.89
N LYS A 71 -21.21 -11.92 -6.85
CA LYS A 71 -20.05 -11.91 -7.75
C LYS A 71 -18.72 -11.76 -7.00
N SER A 72 -18.70 -11.02 -5.89
CA SER A 72 -17.50 -10.81 -5.08
C SER A 72 -16.98 -12.08 -4.39
N PHE A 73 -17.73 -13.18 -4.39
CA PHE A 73 -17.25 -14.50 -3.97
C PHE A 73 -16.63 -15.31 -5.11
N GLY A 74 -16.60 -14.76 -6.32
CA GLY A 74 -15.98 -15.37 -7.50
C GLY A 74 -14.45 -15.49 -7.44
N PRO A 75 -13.85 -15.98 -8.54
CA PRO A 75 -12.42 -16.26 -8.62
C PRO A 75 -11.55 -14.98 -8.60
N ALA A 76 -12.04 -13.87 -9.15
CA ALA A 76 -11.30 -12.60 -9.21
C ALA A 76 -10.83 -12.08 -7.84
N THR A 77 -11.55 -12.45 -6.78
CA THR A 77 -11.30 -11.99 -5.41
C THR A 77 -10.87 -13.12 -4.46
N ALA A 78 -10.78 -14.36 -4.94
CA ALA A 78 -10.51 -15.54 -4.12
C ALA A 78 -9.20 -15.43 -3.34
N LYS A 79 -8.12 -14.99 -4.01
CA LYS A 79 -6.79 -14.82 -3.39
C LYS A 79 -6.84 -13.94 -2.14
N TYR A 80 -7.65 -12.87 -2.16
CA TYR A 80 -7.78 -11.94 -1.04
C TYR A 80 -8.43 -12.61 0.17
N ARG A 81 -9.37 -13.53 -0.05
CA ARG A 81 -10.08 -14.24 1.03
C ARG A 81 -9.23 -15.33 1.67
N GLU A 82 -8.38 -15.98 0.86
CA GLU A 82 -7.61 -17.16 1.25
C GLU A 82 -6.29 -16.78 1.93
N LEU A 83 -5.47 -15.97 1.27
CA LEU A 83 -4.12 -15.61 1.70
C LEU A 83 -3.88 -14.10 1.81
N GLY A 84 -4.85 -13.28 1.38
CA GLY A 84 -4.72 -11.83 1.37
C GLY A 84 -3.83 -11.33 0.25
N THR A 85 -3.51 -10.03 0.29
CA THR A 85 -2.61 -9.42 -0.70
C THR A 85 -1.21 -10.01 -0.63
N ALA A 86 -0.76 -10.45 0.55
CA ALA A 86 0.55 -11.05 0.80
C ALA A 86 0.86 -12.26 -0.12
N SER A 87 -0.17 -12.91 -0.69
CA SER A 87 -0.01 -13.98 -1.70
C SER A 87 0.81 -13.56 -2.92
N ASN A 88 0.89 -12.25 -3.21
CA ASN A 88 1.73 -11.73 -4.28
C ASN A 88 3.24 -11.98 -4.04
N LEU A 89 3.70 -12.21 -2.81
CA LEU A 89 5.13 -12.30 -2.48
C LEU A 89 5.88 -13.35 -3.33
N LEU A 90 5.42 -14.60 -3.30
CA LEU A 90 6.10 -15.70 -4.00
C LEU A 90 5.90 -15.62 -5.51
N ALA A 91 4.75 -15.14 -5.96
CA ALA A 91 4.50 -14.88 -7.38
C ALA A 91 5.49 -13.84 -7.92
N PHE A 92 5.66 -12.72 -7.21
CA PHE A 92 6.56 -11.64 -7.63
C PHE A 92 8.02 -12.09 -7.56
N ASN A 93 8.39 -12.87 -6.54
CA ASN A 93 9.72 -13.45 -6.42
C ASN A 93 10.05 -14.34 -7.63
N ARG A 94 9.15 -15.24 -8.01
CA ARG A 94 9.30 -16.15 -9.15
C ARG A 94 9.43 -15.39 -10.48
N LEU A 95 8.72 -14.27 -10.62
CA LEU A 95 8.76 -13.44 -11.81
C LEU A 95 9.97 -12.48 -11.85
N ASN A 96 10.83 -12.50 -10.83
CA ASN A 96 11.92 -11.53 -10.61
C ASN A 96 11.42 -10.08 -10.61
N VAL A 97 10.29 -9.84 -9.93
CA VAL A 97 9.71 -8.51 -9.74
C VAL A 97 9.43 -8.16 -8.28
N LEU A 98 10.08 -8.86 -7.34
CA LEU A 98 10.07 -8.56 -5.91
C LEU A 98 11.30 -7.71 -5.55
N PRO A 99 11.17 -6.38 -5.40
CA PRO A 99 12.34 -5.57 -5.14
C PRO A 99 13.00 -5.95 -3.81
N THR A 100 14.32 -6.04 -3.82
CA THR A 100 15.10 -6.60 -2.72
C THR A 100 16.34 -5.75 -2.51
N ARG A 101 16.64 -5.44 -1.23
CA ARG A 101 17.76 -4.58 -0.80
C ARG A 101 17.83 -3.27 -1.57
N ASN A 102 16.90 -2.35 -1.29
CA ASN A 102 16.78 -1.05 -1.96
C ASN A 102 16.75 -1.13 -3.51
N PHE A 103 15.96 -2.07 -4.06
CA PHE A 103 15.86 -2.31 -5.51
C PHE A 103 17.19 -2.71 -6.18
N GLN A 104 18.16 -3.26 -5.46
CA GLN A 104 19.38 -3.81 -6.08
C GLN A 104 19.08 -5.10 -6.85
N GLN A 105 18.06 -5.85 -6.42
CA GLN A 105 17.67 -7.15 -6.97
C GLN A 105 16.15 -7.26 -7.13
N GLY A 106 15.69 -8.11 -8.04
CA GLY A 106 14.27 -8.38 -8.29
C GLY A 106 13.75 -9.67 -7.65
N SER A 107 14.57 -10.36 -6.86
CA SER A 107 14.18 -11.57 -6.12
C SER A 107 14.92 -11.67 -4.79
N PHE A 108 14.31 -12.38 -3.85
CA PHE A 108 14.80 -12.60 -2.50
C PHE A 108 14.92 -14.11 -2.23
N PRO A 109 16.13 -14.64 -2.00
CA PRO A 109 16.36 -16.08 -1.88
C PRO A 109 15.48 -16.78 -0.84
N ASN A 110 15.24 -16.16 0.31
CA ASN A 110 14.49 -16.74 1.43
C ASN A 110 13.04 -16.21 1.53
N ALA A 111 12.44 -15.75 0.41
CA ALA A 111 11.07 -15.22 0.41
C ALA A 111 10.02 -16.20 0.99
N VAL A 112 10.24 -17.51 0.87
CA VAL A 112 9.34 -18.54 1.44
C VAL A 112 9.17 -18.39 2.94
N ALA A 113 10.22 -18.05 3.68
CA ALA A 113 10.20 -17.98 5.15
C ALA A 113 9.23 -16.93 5.71
N ILE A 114 8.88 -15.92 4.91
CA ILE A 114 7.96 -14.84 5.27
C ILE A 114 6.66 -14.87 4.45
N SER A 115 6.46 -15.91 3.65
CA SER A 115 5.27 -16.06 2.82
C SER A 115 4.01 -16.26 3.66
N PRO A 116 2.83 -15.82 3.18
CA PRO A 116 1.57 -16.07 3.90
C PRO A 116 1.27 -17.57 4.04
N GLU A 117 1.73 -18.42 3.12
CA GLU A 117 1.60 -19.89 3.20
C GLU A 117 2.29 -20.45 4.45
N GLU A 118 3.53 -20.04 4.70
CA GLU A 118 4.27 -20.43 5.91
C GLU A 118 3.69 -19.77 7.16
N LEU A 119 3.37 -18.47 7.10
CA LEU A 119 2.78 -17.74 8.23
C LEU A 119 1.45 -18.35 8.70
N ASN A 120 0.59 -18.78 7.79
CA ASN A 120 -0.69 -19.40 8.13
C ASN A 120 -0.55 -20.74 8.84
N THR A 121 0.55 -21.46 8.58
CA THR A 121 0.84 -22.74 9.21
C THR A 121 1.47 -22.52 10.59
N ALA A 122 2.34 -21.51 10.70
CA ALA A 122 3.12 -21.25 11.90
C ALA A 122 2.39 -20.40 12.96
N ARG A 123 1.33 -19.67 12.60
CA ARG A 123 0.71 -18.66 13.47
C ARG A 123 -0.81 -18.67 13.41
N GLU A 124 -1.43 -18.29 14.53
CA GLU A 124 -2.85 -17.97 14.53
C GLU A 124 -3.14 -16.73 13.69
N ARG A 125 -4.19 -16.83 12.88
CA ARG A 125 -4.64 -15.78 11.98
C ARG A 125 -6.13 -15.53 12.17
N THR A 126 -6.50 -14.27 12.22
CA THR A 126 -7.89 -13.82 12.16
C THR A 126 -8.12 -13.04 10.88
N ARG A 127 -9.32 -13.15 10.30
CA ARG A 127 -9.73 -12.39 9.12
C ARG A 127 -10.77 -11.35 9.50
N THR A 128 -10.64 -10.14 8.98
CA THR A 128 -11.63 -9.06 9.17
C THR A 128 -11.99 -8.41 7.84
N SER A 129 -13.02 -7.55 7.85
CA SER A 129 -13.47 -6.84 6.67
C SER A 129 -13.73 -5.36 6.96
N CYS A 130 -13.61 -4.54 5.93
CA CYS A 130 -14.11 -3.17 5.95
C CYS A 130 -15.65 -3.17 6.10
N ALA A 131 -16.22 -2.00 6.41
CA ALA A 131 -17.66 -1.82 6.48
C ALA A 131 -18.35 -2.30 5.19
N ALA A 132 -19.39 -3.13 5.36
CA ALA A 132 -20.18 -3.74 4.27
C ALA A 132 -19.39 -4.60 3.26
N CYS A 133 -18.11 -4.92 3.52
CA CYS A 133 -17.29 -5.72 2.62
C CYS A 133 -17.51 -7.21 2.83
N THR A 134 -17.80 -7.92 1.75
CA THR A 134 -18.02 -9.38 1.68
C THR A 134 -16.74 -10.18 1.43
N ILE A 135 -15.70 -9.54 0.89
CA ILE A 135 -14.42 -10.18 0.58
C ILE A 135 -13.66 -10.48 1.88
N GLY A 136 -13.52 -9.50 2.77
CA GLY A 136 -12.72 -9.65 3.99
C GLY A 136 -11.26 -9.94 3.70
N CYS A 137 -10.58 -9.01 3.01
CA CYS A 137 -9.18 -9.18 2.58
C CYS A 137 -8.14 -9.03 3.70
N GLU A 138 -8.54 -8.62 4.91
CA GLU A 138 -7.60 -8.30 5.97
C GLU A 138 -7.22 -9.55 6.75
N HIS A 139 -5.93 -9.88 6.74
CA HIS A 139 -5.37 -11.00 7.51
C HIS A 139 -4.51 -10.45 8.65
N LEU A 140 -4.87 -10.80 9.88
CA LEU A 140 -4.19 -10.36 11.09
C LEU A 140 -3.48 -11.55 11.72
N TYR A 141 -2.17 -11.43 11.92
CA TYR A 141 -1.32 -12.49 12.45
C TYR A 141 -0.93 -12.23 13.91
N ARG A 142 -1.01 -13.25 14.76
CA ARG A 142 -0.59 -13.16 16.16
C ARG A 142 0.94 -13.10 16.29
N LEU A 143 1.43 -12.15 17.09
CA LEU A 143 2.83 -12.05 17.48
C LEU A 143 3.19 -13.09 18.55
N ASN A 144 4.45 -13.50 18.59
CA ASN A 144 4.90 -14.53 19.54
C ASN A 144 4.94 -14.04 20.99
N ASP A 145 5.09 -12.73 21.19
CA ASP A 145 5.12 -12.09 22.51
C ASP A 145 3.73 -11.86 23.13
N GLY A 146 2.66 -12.34 22.48
CA GLY A 146 1.29 -12.24 22.98
C GLY A 146 0.64 -10.86 22.81
N ARG A 147 1.29 -9.91 22.13
CA ARG A 147 0.68 -8.62 21.76
C ARG A 147 -0.43 -8.82 20.71
N LYS A 148 -1.18 -7.74 20.45
CA LYS A 148 -2.30 -7.71 19.50
C LYS A 148 -1.86 -8.17 18.10
N SER A 149 -2.73 -8.92 17.44
CA SER A 149 -2.50 -9.36 16.06
C SER A 149 -2.32 -8.17 15.12
N VAL A 150 -1.43 -8.34 14.14
CA VAL A 150 -1.00 -7.29 13.22
C VAL A 150 -1.54 -7.57 11.83
N ARG A 151 -2.17 -6.58 11.21
CA ARG A 151 -2.58 -6.69 9.80
C ARG A 151 -1.34 -6.73 8.91
N LEU A 152 -1.29 -7.69 8.00
CA LEU A 152 -0.20 -7.84 7.06
C LEU A 152 -0.73 -7.78 5.63
N GLU A 153 -0.41 -6.69 4.93
CA GLU A 153 -0.56 -6.59 3.48
C GLU A 153 0.76 -6.90 2.78
N TYR A 154 0.69 -7.16 1.48
CA TYR A 154 1.86 -7.35 0.61
C TYR A 154 2.90 -6.23 0.78
N GLU A 155 2.46 -4.98 0.79
CA GLU A 155 3.37 -3.83 0.87
C GLU A 155 4.10 -3.74 2.21
N ASN A 156 3.43 -4.08 3.32
CA ASN A 156 4.09 -4.18 4.63
C ASN A 156 5.21 -5.23 4.58
N LEU A 157 4.87 -6.41 4.04
CA LEU A 157 5.75 -7.56 3.94
C LEU A 157 6.96 -7.30 3.05
N PHE A 158 6.73 -6.68 1.89
CA PHE A 158 7.76 -6.26 0.95
C PHE A 158 8.69 -5.21 1.57
N ALA A 159 8.12 -4.11 2.06
CA ALA A 159 8.91 -2.92 2.44
C ALA A 159 9.73 -3.13 3.72
N LEU A 160 9.22 -3.94 4.65
CA LEU A 160 9.88 -4.26 5.92
C LEU A 160 10.62 -5.61 5.89
N GLY A 161 10.47 -6.38 4.81
CA GLY A 161 11.10 -7.68 4.60
C GLY A 161 12.18 -7.62 3.52
N PRO A 162 11.92 -8.12 2.30
CA PRO A 162 12.89 -8.17 1.19
C PRO A 162 13.60 -6.85 0.89
N LEU A 163 12.88 -5.71 0.95
CA LEU A 163 13.47 -4.41 0.64
C LEU A 163 14.59 -4.03 1.61
N CYS A 164 14.48 -4.46 2.88
CA CYS A 164 15.50 -4.31 3.93
C CYS A 164 16.37 -5.57 4.10
N GLY A 165 16.18 -6.59 3.27
CA GLY A 165 16.89 -7.87 3.32
C GLY A 165 16.50 -8.78 4.50
N ILE A 166 15.33 -8.57 5.13
CA ILE A 166 14.84 -9.32 6.29
C ILE A 166 13.99 -10.52 5.84
N ASP A 167 14.33 -11.70 6.33
CA ASP A 167 13.61 -12.97 6.10
C ASP A 167 12.97 -13.54 7.38
N ASP A 168 12.89 -12.73 8.44
CA ASP A 168 12.33 -13.15 9.71
C ASP A 168 10.88 -12.68 9.87
N PRO A 169 9.90 -13.62 9.94
CA PRO A 169 8.49 -13.25 10.00
C PRO A 169 8.12 -12.49 11.27
N GLU A 170 8.75 -12.80 12.42
CA GLU A 170 8.48 -12.08 13.67
C GLU A 170 8.94 -10.62 13.57
N THR A 171 10.14 -10.39 13.04
CA THR A 171 10.69 -9.04 12.83
C THR A 171 9.80 -8.22 11.89
N VAL A 172 9.33 -8.79 10.79
CA VAL A 172 8.43 -8.10 9.85
C VAL A 172 7.11 -7.72 10.52
N LEU A 173 6.50 -8.64 11.29
CA LEU A 173 5.27 -8.36 12.02
C LEU A 173 5.48 -7.29 13.11
N GLN A 174 6.59 -7.34 13.83
CA GLN A 174 6.94 -6.33 14.84
C GLN A 174 7.17 -4.95 14.21
N ALA A 175 7.86 -4.89 13.08
CA ALA A 175 8.06 -3.66 12.32
C ALA A 175 6.74 -3.09 11.80
N SER A 176 5.86 -3.95 11.26
CA SER A 176 4.53 -3.54 10.79
C SER A 176 3.67 -2.98 11.94
N ARG A 177 3.72 -3.63 13.12
CA ARG A 177 3.06 -3.13 14.34
C ARG A 177 3.57 -1.75 14.74
N LEU A 178 4.88 -1.55 14.75
CA LEU A 178 5.47 -0.25 15.09
C LEU A 178 4.98 0.84 14.13
N CYS A 179 4.89 0.55 12.84
CA CYS A 179 4.36 1.49 11.86
C CYS A 179 2.87 1.79 12.08
N ASP A 180 2.04 0.77 12.33
CA ASP A 180 0.60 0.92 12.62
C ASP A 180 0.37 1.80 13.87
N GLU A 181 1.01 1.43 15.00
CA GLU A 181 0.88 2.17 16.27
C GLU A 181 1.43 3.59 16.20
N ALA A 182 2.53 3.80 15.45
CA ALA A 182 3.13 5.11 15.28
C ALA A 182 2.38 6.01 14.28
N GLY A 183 1.63 5.41 13.35
CA GLY A 183 1.05 6.10 12.20
C GLY A 183 2.08 6.40 11.12
N LEU A 184 2.87 5.42 10.69
CA LEU A 184 3.86 5.52 9.61
C LEU A 184 3.40 4.78 8.35
N ASP A 185 3.69 5.35 7.17
CA ASP A 185 3.61 4.64 5.89
C ASP A 185 4.68 3.55 5.87
N THR A 186 4.28 2.28 5.82
CA THR A 186 5.23 1.16 5.79
C THR A 186 6.11 1.16 4.55
N ILE A 187 5.57 1.58 3.39
CA ILE A 187 6.32 1.62 2.14
C ILE A 187 7.43 2.67 2.25
N SER A 188 7.07 3.89 2.64
CA SER A 188 8.02 4.99 2.74
C SER A 188 9.02 4.80 3.89
N ALA A 189 8.58 4.24 5.03
CA ALA A 189 9.48 3.89 6.12
C ALA A 189 10.49 2.82 5.69
N GLY A 190 10.03 1.72 5.08
CA GLY A 190 10.89 0.66 4.57
C GLY A 190 11.85 1.14 3.47
N GLY A 191 11.34 1.89 2.49
CA GLY A 191 12.16 2.46 1.41
C GLY A 191 13.22 3.44 1.90
N THR A 192 12.88 4.28 2.89
CA THR A 192 13.85 5.21 3.49
C THR A 192 14.93 4.46 4.28
N ILE A 193 14.54 3.46 5.07
CA ILE A 193 15.49 2.64 5.84
C ILE A 193 16.39 1.84 4.90
N ALA A 194 15.84 1.23 3.85
CA ALA A 194 16.61 0.47 2.86
C ALA A 194 17.63 1.37 2.12
N PHE A 195 17.23 2.58 1.74
CA PHE A 195 18.16 3.55 1.16
C PHE A 195 19.25 3.98 2.16
N ALA A 196 18.91 4.16 3.44
CA ALA A 196 19.89 4.44 4.49
C ALA A 196 20.87 3.27 4.73
N MET A 197 20.39 2.02 4.68
CA MET A 197 21.24 0.81 4.73
C MET A 197 22.24 0.80 3.58
N GLU A 198 21.81 1.11 2.35
CA GLU A 198 22.71 1.21 1.22
C GLU A 198 23.73 2.35 1.35
N CYS A 199 23.32 3.51 1.89
CA CYS A 199 24.24 4.60 2.18
C CYS A 199 25.29 4.22 3.22
N ALA A 200 24.90 3.52 4.29
CA ALA A 200 25.82 3.06 5.33
C ALA A 200 26.81 2.01 4.80
N GLU A 201 26.36 1.04 4.00
CA GLU A 201 27.24 0.05 3.36
C GLU A 201 28.25 0.68 2.40
N LYS A 202 27.89 1.79 1.74
CA LYS A 202 28.79 2.58 0.89
C LYS A 202 29.67 3.58 1.65
N GLY A 203 29.52 3.70 2.97
CA GLY A 203 30.27 4.65 3.79
C GLY A 203 29.85 6.12 3.62
N LEU A 204 28.63 6.36 3.11
CA LEU A 204 28.06 7.69 2.84
C LEU A 204 27.20 8.19 4.01
N LEU A 205 26.88 7.31 4.95
CA LEU A 205 26.17 7.60 6.19
C LEU A 205 26.94 7.00 7.37
N ASP A 206 27.25 7.79 8.39
CA ASP A 206 27.94 7.34 9.60
C ASP A 206 26.98 6.59 10.54
N ALA A 207 26.57 5.40 10.08
CA ALA A 207 25.71 4.47 10.80
C ALA A 207 26.11 3.02 10.47
N PRO A 208 27.32 2.56 10.81
CA PRO A 208 27.86 1.26 10.37
C PRO A 208 27.07 0.04 10.89
N TRP A 209 26.17 0.24 11.85
CA TRP A 209 25.23 -0.76 12.37
C TRP A 209 24.01 -0.95 11.46
N LEU A 210 23.70 0.01 10.58
CA LEU A 210 22.53 0.01 9.72
C LEU A 210 22.81 -0.80 8.44
N ARG A 211 22.63 -2.12 8.52
CA ARG A 211 22.97 -3.07 7.45
C ARG A 211 21.75 -3.84 6.96
N PHE A 212 21.74 -4.22 5.69
CA PHE A 212 20.70 -5.11 5.16
C PHE A 212 20.71 -6.45 5.90
N GLY A 213 19.52 -6.99 6.18
CA GLY A 213 19.36 -8.27 6.88
C GLY A 213 19.51 -8.19 8.40
N ASP A 214 19.89 -7.03 8.96
CA ASP A 214 19.95 -6.84 10.40
C ASP A 214 18.57 -6.48 10.98
N ARG A 215 17.99 -7.43 11.70
CA ARG A 215 16.67 -7.32 12.35
C ARG A 215 16.61 -6.20 13.37
N HIS A 216 17.66 -6.06 14.18
CA HIS A 216 17.74 -5.02 15.18
C HIS A 216 17.88 -3.65 14.52
N ALA A 217 18.67 -3.55 13.45
CA ALA A 217 18.84 -2.31 12.72
C ALA A 217 17.50 -1.78 12.16
N LEU A 218 16.66 -2.65 11.59
CA LEU A 218 15.33 -2.26 11.10
C LEU A 218 14.44 -1.72 12.23
N LEU A 219 14.28 -2.49 13.32
CA LEU A 219 13.41 -2.09 14.43
C LEU A 219 13.91 -0.83 15.12
N HIS A 220 15.21 -0.74 15.37
CA HIS A 220 15.83 0.43 15.97
C HIS A 220 15.66 1.69 15.09
N SER A 221 15.76 1.57 13.76
CA SER A 221 15.54 2.70 12.86
C SER A 221 14.12 3.25 12.93
N LEU A 222 13.12 2.36 13.04
CA LEU A 222 11.72 2.77 13.26
C LEU A 222 11.57 3.51 14.59
N GLU A 223 12.18 3.00 15.67
CA GLU A 223 12.18 3.67 16.98
C GLU A 223 12.86 5.05 16.93
N LEU A 224 13.96 5.21 16.19
CA LEU A 224 14.62 6.49 15.99
C LEU A 224 13.70 7.48 15.25
N ILE A 225 13.02 7.04 14.18
CA ILE A 225 12.02 7.86 13.46
C ILE A 225 10.92 8.32 14.43
N ILE A 226 10.39 7.41 15.25
CA ILE A 226 9.28 7.70 16.18
C ILE A 226 9.72 8.61 17.34
N SER A 227 10.95 8.46 17.83
CA SER A 227 11.48 9.26 18.94
C SER A 227 11.98 10.63 18.49
N GLY A 228 12.41 10.77 17.23
CA GLY A 228 12.90 12.03 16.67
C GLY A 228 14.31 12.39 17.11
N THR A 229 15.18 11.40 17.32
CA THR A 229 16.63 11.58 17.53
C THR A 229 17.31 12.14 16.27
N ASP A 230 18.61 12.45 16.30
CA ASP A 230 19.31 13.08 15.15
C ASP A 230 19.18 12.28 13.86
N LEU A 231 19.60 11.01 13.85
CA LEU A 231 19.40 10.13 12.70
C LEU A 231 17.90 9.89 12.42
N GLY A 232 17.09 9.82 13.47
CA GLY A 232 15.63 9.70 13.36
C GLY A 232 14.98 10.84 12.59
N ARG A 233 15.43 12.09 12.79
CA ARG A 233 14.96 13.28 12.07
C ARG A 233 15.36 13.26 10.60
N LEU A 234 16.56 12.78 10.30
CA LEU A 234 16.99 12.59 8.91
C LEU A 234 16.11 11.56 8.19
N LEU A 235 15.93 10.39 8.81
CA LEU A 235 15.05 9.33 8.28
C LEU A 235 13.61 9.82 8.13
N ALA A 236 13.08 10.56 9.10
CA ALA A 236 11.70 11.08 9.08
C ALA A 236 11.36 11.99 7.89
N ASN A 237 12.36 12.51 7.17
CA ASN A 237 12.16 13.34 5.98
C ASN A 237 11.98 12.54 4.68
N GLY A 238 12.16 11.22 4.70
CA GLY A 238 12.03 10.35 3.52
C GLY A 238 13.30 10.28 2.68
N SER A 239 13.37 9.27 1.81
CA SER A 239 14.58 8.92 1.03
C SER A 239 15.09 10.07 0.18
N ARG A 240 14.20 10.80 -0.51
CA ARG A 240 14.58 11.93 -1.37
C ARG A 240 15.27 13.05 -0.59
N ALA A 241 14.67 13.45 0.54
CA ALA A 241 15.21 14.55 1.32
C ALA A 241 16.54 14.17 1.97
N MET A 242 16.62 12.96 2.52
CA MET A 242 17.87 12.41 3.05
C MET A 242 18.96 12.32 1.99
N ALA A 243 18.64 11.88 0.76
CA ALA A 243 19.60 11.82 -0.34
C ALA A 243 20.17 13.21 -0.71
N LEU A 244 19.30 14.23 -0.74
CA LEU A 244 19.74 15.60 -1.00
C LEU A 244 20.60 16.17 0.13
N GLU A 245 20.34 15.77 1.38
CA GLU A 245 21.11 16.20 2.54
C GLU A 245 22.48 15.52 2.63
N ILE A 246 22.55 14.20 2.38
CA ILE A 246 23.81 13.45 2.29
C ILE A 246 24.65 13.95 1.11
N GLY A 247 24.00 14.27 -0.02
CA GLY A 247 24.69 14.70 -1.24
C GLY A 247 25.38 13.52 -1.92
N GLN A 248 26.60 13.73 -2.44
CA GLN A 248 27.45 12.68 -3.02
C GLN A 248 26.76 11.79 -4.08
N ASP A 249 25.88 12.39 -4.89
CA ASP A 249 25.10 11.71 -5.94
C ASP A 249 24.15 10.61 -5.42
N THR A 250 23.86 10.59 -4.12
CA THR A 250 23.02 9.54 -3.49
C THR A 250 21.59 9.50 -4.01
N ILE A 251 21.09 10.63 -4.55
CA ILE A 251 19.76 10.71 -5.19
C ILE A 251 19.58 9.69 -6.33
N ARG A 252 20.67 9.22 -6.97
CA ARG A 252 20.60 8.25 -8.07
C ARG A 252 20.21 6.84 -7.65
N PHE A 253 20.36 6.52 -6.38
CA PHE A 253 19.97 5.23 -5.82
C PHE A 253 18.98 5.38 -4.65
N ALA A 254 18.28 6.51 -4.56
CA ALA A 254 17.09 6.69 -3.72
C ALA A 254 15.83 6.39 -4.55
N PRO A 255 15.20 5.20 -4.44
CA PRO A 255 14.13 4.78 -5.33
C PRO A 255 12.81 5.51 -4.98
N GLN A 256 12.52 6.58 -5.71
CA GLN A 256 11.33 7.41 -5.53
C GLN A 256 10.90 8.10 -6.83
N VAL A 257 9.63 8.50 -6.91
CA VAL A 257 9.14 9.43 -7.93
C VAL A 257 8.39 10.58 -7.27
N LYS A 258 8.75 11.81 -7.63
CA LYS A 258 8.18 13.06 -7.09
C LYS A 258 8.27 13.20 -5.56
N GLY A 259 9.21 12.50 -4.94
CA GLY A 259 9.45 12.47 -3.50
C GLY A 259 8.72 11.36 -2.74
N LEU A 260 8.02 10.47 -3.44
CA LEU A 260 7.32 9.33 -2.85
C LEU A 260 8.05 8.03 -3.19
N GLU A 261 8.40 7.24 -2.17
CA GLU A 261 9.13 5.97 -2.30
C GLU A 261 8.39 4.98 -3.23
N LEU A 262 9.16 4.18 -3.99
CA LEU A 262 8.58 3.15 -4.86
C LEU A 262 7.91 2.03 -4.02
N PRO A 263 6.70 1.56 -4.39
CA PRO A 263 6.07 0.39 -3.77
C PRO A 263 6.65 -0.93 -4.32
N GLY A 264 6.12 -2.07 -3.86
CA GLY A 264 6.62 -3.43 -4.14
C GLY A 264 6.44 -3.94 -5.56
N TYR A 265 6.89 -3.20 -6.56
CA TYR A 265 6.83 -3.59 -7.97
C TYR A 265 8.14 -3.19 -8.63
N GLU A 266 8.88 -4.16 -9.15
CA GLU A 266 10.18 -3.92 -9.81
C GLU A 266 10.00 -3.26 -11.18
N PRO A 267 10.27 -1.95 -11.34
CA PRO A 267 9.96 -1.23 -12.58
C PRO A 267 10.80 -1.73 -13.78
N ARG A 268 11.98 -2.32 -13.56
CA ARG A 268 12.79 -2.90 -14.67
C ARG A 268 12.14 -4.15 -15.26
N GLY A 269 11.28 -4.82 -14.51
CA GLY A 269 10.55 -6.02 -14.94
C GLY A 269 9.05 -5.80 -15.18
N LEU A 270 8.55 -4.59 -14.91
CA LEU A 270 7.14 -4.18 -15.01
C LEU A 270 7.11 -2.77 -15.62
N GLN A 271 7.42 -2.67 -16.91
CA GLN A 271 7.65 -1.38 -17.55
C GLN A 271 6.36 -0.56 -17.72
N THR A 272 5.19 -1.20 -17.82
CA THR A 272 3.91 -0.48 -17.85
C THR A 272 3.64 0.19 -16.50
N MET A 273 3.92 -0.52 -15.41
CA MET A 273 3.90 0.03 -14.05
C MET A 273 4.97 1.12 -13.85
N ALA A 274 6.16 0.97 -14.46
CA ALA A 274 7.19 2.01 -14.41
C ALA A 274 6.70 3.33 -15.00
N LEU A 275 5.97 3.29 -16.13
CA LEU A 275 5.29 4.45 -16.69
C LEU A 275 4.28 5.02 -15.69
N GLY A 276 3.42 4.18 -15.12
CA GLY A 276 2.45 4.57 -14.09
C GLY A 276 3.08 5.30 -12.89
N PHE A 277 4.23 4.83 -12.42
CA PHE A 277 5.01 5.55 -11.39
C PHE A 277 5.51 6.91 -11.88
N ALA A 278 6.06 6.97 -13.09
CA ALA A 278 6.64 8.19 -13.64
C ALA A 278 5.60 9.32 -13.78
N VAL A 279 4.40 9.00 -14.29
CA VAL A 279 3.35 9.99 -14.57
C VAL A 279 2.40 10.22 -13.40
N GLY A 280 2.31 9.29 -12.44
CA GLY A 280 1.38 9.34 -11.31
C GLY A 280 1.31 10.70 -10.60
N THR A 281 0.09 11.19 -10.39
CA THR A 281 -0.20 12.55 -9.90
C THR A 281 0.35 12.83 -8.51
N ARG A 282 0.42 11.81 -7.65
CA ARG A 282 0.97 11.91 -6.28
C ARG A 282 2.35 11.30 -6.09
N GLY A 283 3.04 10.95 -7.18
CA GLY A 283 4.29 10.20 -7.15
C GLY A 283 4.10 8.70 -7.38
N ALA A 284 5.09 7.89 -7.02
CA ALA A 284 5.09 6.45 -7.28
C ALA A 284 4.05 5.71 -6.43
N ASP A 285 2.86 5.46 -6.99
CA ASP A 285 1.78 4.78 -6.30
C ASP A 285 1.06 3.76 -7.19
N HIS A 286 1.22 2.49 -6.85
CA HIS A 286 0.66 1.38 -7.63
C HIS A 286 -0.87 1.33 -7.58
N ASN A 287 -1.48 1.86 -6.52
CA ASN A 287 -2.93 1.82 -6.34
C ASN A 287 -3.63 3.00 -7.00
N ARG A 288 -2.90 4.08 -7.33
CA ARG A 288 -3.41 5.17 -8.17
C ARG A 288 -3.40 4.79 -9.65
N SER A 289 -2.36 4.10 -10.11
CA SER A 289 -2.22 3.73 -11.53
C SER A 289 -2.82 2.36 -11.87
N GLY A 290 -2.54 1.30 -11.10
CA GLY A 290 -3.03 -0.06 -11.41
C GLY A 290 -2.35 -0.75 -12.61
N ALA A 291 -1.43 -0.07 -13.30
CA ALA A 291 -0.82 -0.53 -14.55
C ALA A 291 -0.06 -1.87 -14.46
N TYR A 292 0.31 -2.32 -13.26
CA TYR A 292 0.88 -3.66 -13.04
C TYR A 292 -0.06 -4.78 -13.51
N GLU A 293 -1.37 -4.55 -13.56
CA GLU A 293 -2.33 -5.53 -14.09
C GLU A 293 -2.09 -5.83 -15.55
N ILE A 294 -1.70 -4.82 -16.32
CA ILE A 294 -1.35 -4.97 -17.73
C ILE A 294 -0.07 -5.79 -17.85
N ASP A 295 0.96 -5.48 -17.05
CA ASP A 295 2.22 -6.22 -17.03
C ASP A 295 2.08 -7.71 -16.65
N PHE A 296 1.02 -8.08 -15.91
CA PHE A 296 0.74 -9.48 -15.56
C PHE A 296 -0.26 -10.17 -16.50
N SER A 297 -0.77 -9.46 -17.50
CA SER A 297 -1.66 -10.00 -18.52
C SER A 297 -0.88 -10.49 -19.75
N ASP A 298 -1.54 -11.28 -20.60
CA ASP A 298 -0.98 -11.70 -21.89
C ASP A 298 -1.05 -10.59 -22.97
N ALA A 299 -1.54 -9.39 -22.62
CA ALA A 299 -1.74 -8.30 -23.58
C ALA A 299 -0.44 -7.58 -23.98
N VAL A 300 0.62 -7.68 -23.16
CA VAL A 300 1.90 -6.97 -23.38
C VAL A 300 3.09 -7.85 -23.00
N ASP A 301 4.28 -7.55 -23.53
CA ASP A 301 5.53 -7.97 -22.90
C ASP A 301 5.89 -6.95 -21.80
N ARG A 302 5.83 -7.36 -20.54
CA ARG A 302 6.15 -6.52 -19.37
C ARG A 302 7.56 -5.93 -19.35
N ARG A 303 8.47 -6.40 -20.20
CA ARG A 303 9.84 -5.89 -20.35
C ARG A 303 10.05 -5.07 -21.62
N ASP A 304 9.04 -4.95 -22.46
CA ASP A 304 9.10 -4.20 -23.72
C ASP A 304 7.78 -3.43 -23.93
N VAL A 305 7.72 -2.24 -23.33
CA VAL A 305 6.55 -1.36 -23.45
C VAL A 305 6.40 -0.81 -24.86
N THR A 306 5.16 -0.91 -25.37
CA THR A 306 4.77 -0.37 -26.67
C THR A 306 3.76 0.78 -26.48
N PRO A 307 3.44 1.56 -27.53
CA PRO A 307 2.35 2.53 -27.47
C PRO A 307 1.00 1.93 -27.03
N GLU A 308 0.73 0.67 -27.35
CA GLU A 308 -0.48 -0.03 -26.89
C GLU A 308 -0.51 -0.18 -25.37
N SER A 309 0.64 -0.52 -24.76
CA SER A 309 0.80 -0.61 -23.31
C SER A 309 0.47 0.72 -22.62
N VAL A 310 0.74 1.86 -23.27
CA VAL A 310 0.40 3.19 -22.75
C VAL A 310 -1.11 3.39 -22.67
N HIS A 311 -1.85 3.04 -23.73
CA HIS A 311 -3.30 3.16 -23.74
C HIS A 311 -3.96 2.30 -22.65
N LEU A 312 -3.46 1.07 -22.47
CA LEU A 312 -3.93 0.17 -21.41
C LEU A 312 -3.59 0.71 -20.01
N ALA A 313 -2.43 1.35 -19.83
CA ALA A 313 -2.06 1.98 -18.56
C ALA A 313 -2.99 3.14 -18.20
N VAL A 314 -3.33 3.99 -19.17
CA VAL A 314 -4.30 5.09 -19.00
C VAL A 314 -5.65 4.53 -18.56
N GLU A 315 -6.15 3.51 -19.25
CA GLU A 315 -7.42 2.86 -18.91
C GLU A 315 -7.44 2.29 -17.48
N THR A 316 -6.32 1.73 -16.99
CA THR A 316 -6.24 1.28 -15.58
C THR A 316 -6.27 2.45 -14.58
N GLU A 317 -5.65 3.58 -14.90
CA GLU A 317 -5.66 4.76 -14.03
C GLU A 317 -7.05 5.43 -14.00
N ASP A 318 -7.74 5.48 -15.13
CA ASP A 318 -9.09 6.04 -15.24
C ASP A 318 -10.10 5.20 -14.42
N LYS A 319 -10.04 3.86 -14.54
CA LYS A 319 -10.83 2.96 -13.68
C LYS A 319 -10.51 3.14 -12.20
N ALA A 320 -9.23 3.29 -11.87
CA ALA A 320 -8.78 3.54 -10.50
C ALA A 320 -9.33 4.87 -9.95
N ALA A 321 -9.36 5.93 -10.77
CA ALA A 321 -9.93 7.23 -10.42
C ALA A 321 -11.44 7.15 -10.18
N LEU A 322 -12.17 6.44 -11.04
CA LEU A 322 -13.61 6.26 -10.88
C LEU A 322 -13.94 5.45 -9.63
N LEU A 323 -13.21 4.37 -9.35
CA LEU A 323 -13.37 3.58 -8.12
C LEU A 323 -13.13 4.41 -6.85
N ASP A 324 -12.09 5.25 -6.83
CA ASP A 324 -11.83 6.15 -5.71
C ASP A 324 -12.96 7.18 -5.53
N SER A 325 -13.51 7.69 -6.63
CA SER A 325 -14.59 8.69 -6.61
C SER A 325 -15.93 8.09 -6.16
N LEU A 326 -16.22 6.85 -6.55
CA LEU A 326 -17.39 6.09 -6.09
C LEU A 326 -17.22 5.54 -4.67
N ILE A 327 -16.01 5.63 -4.09
CA ILE A 327 -15.66 5.05 -2.79
C ILE A 327 -15.89 3.52 -2.79
N LEU A 328 -15.53 2.88 -3.90
CA LEU A 328 -15.56 1.42 -4.05
C LEU A 328 -14.14 0.86 -3.95
N CYS A 329 -13.99 -0.23 -3.19
CA CYS A 329 -12.69 -0.86 -3.01
C CYS A 329 -12.16 -1.38 -4.35
N LYS A 330 -10.90 -1.06 -4.68
CA LYS A 330 -10.27 -1.51 -5.93
C LYS A 330 -10.09 -3.01 -6.06
N PHE A 331 -10.24 -3.79 -4.99
CA PHE A 331 -10.30 -5.25 -5.11
C PHE A 331 -11.59 -5.75 -5.78
N LEU A 332 -12.58 -4.89 -6.00
CA LEU A 332 -13.79 -5.20 -6.77
C LEU A 332 -13.60 -5.02 -8.29
N ARG A 333 -12.50 -4.44 -8.77
CA ARG A 333 -12.33 -4.10 -10.19
C ARG A 333 -12.53 -5.28 -11.15
N GLY A 334 -12.15 -6.49 -10.74
CA GLY A 334 -12.33 -7.72 -11.53
C GLY A 334 -13.67 -8.43 -11.30
N VAL A 335 -14.60 -7.81 -10.56
CA VAL A 335 -15.94 -8.33 -10.24
C VAL A 335 -17.01 -7.80 -11.21
N PHE A 336 -16.73 -6.67 -11.86
CA PHE A 336 -17.61 -6.08 -12.86
C PHE A 336 -17.46 -6.81 -14.20
N ASP A 337 -18.58 -7.09 -14.86
CA ASP A 337 -18.61 -7.61 -16.23
C ASP A 337 -18.41 -6.47 -17.23
N ASP A 338 -19.11 -5.35 -17.01
CA ASP A 338 -18.88 -4.08 -17.69
C ASP A 338 -18.71 -2.99 -16.63
N PHE A 339 -17.47 -2.57 -16.44
CA PHE A 339 -17.11 -1.66 -15.38
C PHE A 339 -17.83 -0.30 -15.47
N TYR A 340 -17.93 0.30 -16.66
CA TYR A 340 -18.51 1.64 -16.80
C TYR A 340 -20.03 1.61 -16.78
N GLU A 341 -20.67 0.64 -17.43
CA GLU A 341 -22.12 0.47 -17.38
C GLU A 341 -22.62 0.17 -15.96
N GLU A 342 -21.94 -0.74 -15.26
CA GLU A 342 -22.31 -1.06 -13.88
C GLU A 342 -22.03 0.10 -12.93
N SER A 343 -20.96 0.87 -13.14
CA SER A 343 -20.64 2.07 -12.36
C SER A 343 -21.67 3.19 -12.59
N ALA A 344 -22.07 3.45 -13.84
CA ALA A 344 -23.12 4.42 -14.18
C ALA A 344 -24.45 4.03 -13.54
N SER A 345 -24.82 2.75 -13.63
CA SER A 345 -26.01 2.21 -12.99
C SER A 345 -25.98 2.42 -11.47
N ILE A 346 -24.87 2.08 -10.79
CA ILE A 346 -24.74 2.29 -9.34
C ILE A 346 -24.89 3.77 -8.99
N LEU A 347 -24.19 4.68 -9.70
CA LEU A 347 -24.25 6.11 -9.43
C LEU A 347 -25.66 6.67 -9.61
N ARG A 348 -26.37 6.26 -10.67
CA ARG A 348 -27.78 6.63 -10.91
C ARG A 348 -28.70 6.13 -9.81
N LEU A 349 -28.55 4.88 -9.37
CA LEU A 349 -29.38 4.29 -8.31
C LEU A 349 -29.20 5.00 -6.96
N VAL A 350 -27.99 5.48 -6.67
CA VAL A 350 -27.69 6.21 -5.44
C VAL A 350 -28.17 7.66 -5.52
N THR A 351 -27.86 8.36 -6.61
CA THR A 351 -27.96 9.83 -6.69
C THR A 351 -29.13 10.36 -7.52
N GLY A 352 -29.69 9.52 -8.41
CA GLY A 352 -30.66 9.94 -9.43
C GLY A 352 -30.03 10.65 -10.62
N TRP A 353 -28.71 10.76 -10.68
CA TRP A 353 -28.01 11.35 -11.81
C TRP A 353 -28.08 10.39 -13.01
N ASP A 354 -28.76 10.84 -14.06
CA ASP A 354 -28.81 10.15 -15.35
C ASP A 354 -27.50 10.40 -16.10
N VAL A 355 -26.52 9.54 -15.87
CA VAL A 355 -25.20 9.55 -16.51
C VAL A 355 -24.99 8.22 -17.23
N THR A 356 -24.41 8.30 -18.42
CA THR A 356 -24.09 7.13 -19.24
C THR A 356 -22.68 6.59 -18.97
N ALA A 357 -22.42 5.34 -19.35
CA ALA A 357 -21.08 4.76 -19.26
C ALA A 357 -20.03 5.57 -20.05
N ASN A 358 -20.38 6.05 -21.24
CA ASN A 358 -19.49 6.85 -22.07
C ASN A 358 -19.22 8.24 -21.44
N GLU A 359 -20.21 8.88 -20.83
CA GLU A 359 -19.98 10.12 -20.10
C GLU A 359 -19.07 9.92 -18.89
N LEU A 360 -19.21 8.80 -18.16
CA LEU A 360 -18.31 8.45 -17.06
C LEU A 360 -16.89 8.11 -17.52
N HIS A 361 -16.73 7.51 -18.70
CA HIS A 361 -15.41 7.22 -19.26
C HIS A 361 -14.67 8.50 -19.69
N GLN A 362 -15.42 9.52 -20.14
CA GLN A 362 -14.85 10.79 -20.62
C GLN A 362 -14.64 11.84 -19.52
N SER A 363 -15.22 11.65 -18.32
CA SER A 363 -15.14 12.58 -17.18
C SER A 363 -13.88 12.38 -16.36
#